data_AF-A0A0S4TK38-F1
#
_entry.id   AF-A0A0S4TK38-F1
#
_cell.length_a   1.000
_cell.length_b   1.000
_cell.length_c   1.000
_cell.angle_alpha   90.00
_cell.angle_beta   90.00
_cell.angle_gamma   90.00
#
_symmetry.space_group_name_H-M   'P 1'
#
loop_
_entity.id
_entity.type
_entity.pdbx_description
1 polymer ?
#
loop_
_entity_poly.entity_id
_entity_poly.type
_entity_poly.pdbx_seq_one_letter_code
_entity_poly.pdbx_strand_id
1 'polypeptide(L)'
;MKNDLFTDKNRFLLTLGLIGVVIGGVWYITKNNKKELSNRKLDNEEIKNLLVSISNEIHPILMEFSNLVSSINIPIDDNSIEFSNYFEIIFSNGGFKDKIVRAQKEVIDNLAIDQENFEKLLYSACKVDEEVLMLKLGIDRMYQDSFKGVYPLLPYFGLKADFSKKYPNFTQDHVLRRLRELNDEKEKGFKAIVKEVGDLSRHVKEHPISGVIPSEKLSIRLEEINKQSENTVFESIESKRLFSHAIALYSREVEFAEKKRILEREHCDNILNIILNYK
;
A
#
# COMPACT_ATOMS: atom_id res chain seq x y z
N MET A 1 0.68 27.68 -36.61
CA MET A 1 0.23 27.64 -35.21
C MET A 1 1.03 26.59 -34.47
N LYS A 2 2.01 27.06 -33.68
CA LYS A 2 2.79 26.27 -32.73
C LYS A 2 2.12 26.43 -31.36
N ASN A 3 1.96 25.32 -30.63
CA ASN A 3 2.03 25.18 -29.16
C ASN A 3 0.96 24.20 -28.64
N ASP A 4 1.16 22.91 -28.89
CA ASP A 4 0.53 21.84 -28.08
C ASP A 4 1.52 20.78 -27.58
N LEU A 5 2.83 20.93 -27.86
CA LEU A 5 3.87 20.00 -27.36
C LEU A 5 4.56 20.45 -26.05
N PHE A 6 4.24 21.65 -25.54
CA PHE A 6 4.85 22.20 -24.33
C PHE A 6 3.99 22.02 -23.06
N THR A 7 2.74 21.60 -23.20
CA THR A 7 1.79 21.39 -22.09
C THR A 7 1.94 20.01 -21.46
N ASP A 8 2.19 18.96 -22.24
CA ASP A 8 2.40 17.60 -21.70
C ASP A 8 3.75 17.42 -21.00
N LYS A 9 4.80 18.11 -21.45
CA LYS A 9 6.11 18.06 -20.81
C LYS A 9 6.08 18.67 -19.39
N ASN A 10 5.28 19.70 -19.19
CA ASN A 10 5.11 20.34 -17.87
C ASN A 10 4.21 19.52 -16.94
N ARG A 11 3.18 18.81 -17.45
CA ARG A 11 2.45 17.81 -16.65
C ARG A 11 3.32 16.60 -16.30
N PHE A 12 4.15 16.12 -17.23
CA PHE A 12 5.10 15.03 -16.99
C PHE A 12 6.16 15.42 -15.96
N LEU A 13 6.66 16.67 -16.00
CA LEU A 13 7.62 17.22 -15.04
C LEU A 13 6.99 17.58 -13.68
N LEU A 14 5.73 18.02 -13.62
CA LEU A 14 5.01 18.25 -12.37
C LEU A 14 4.65 16.93 -11.66
N THR A 15 4.33 15.89 -12.43
CA THR A 15 4.12 14.53 -11.90
C THR A 15 5.43 13.95 -11.35
N LEU A 16 6.55 14.16 -12.06
CA LEU A 16 7.90 13.89 -11.54
C LEU A 16 8.26 14.75 -10.32
N GLY A 17 7.75 15.97 -10.22
CA GLY A 17 7.99 16.90 -9.11
C GLY A 17 7.32 16.49 -7.80
N LEU A 18 6.15 15.85 -7.85
CA LEU A 18 5.49 15.24 -6.68
C LEU A 18 6.08 13.86 -6.34
N ILE A 19 6.52 13.10 -7.35
CA ILE A 19 7.15 11.78 -7.18
C ILE A 19 8.61 11.89 -6.67
N GLY A 20 9.32 12.95 -7.04
CA GLY A 20 10.64 13.29 -6.53
C GLY A 20 10.66 13.62 -5.04
N VAL A 21 9.51 13.83 -4.40
CA VAL A 21 9.38 14.05 -2.95
C VAL A 21 9.28 12.74 -2.17
N VAL A 22 8.94 11.61 -2.80
CA VAL A 22 8.85 10.33 -2.08
C VAL A 22 10.24 9.69 -1.95
N ILE A 23 11.06 9.77 -3.01
CA ILE A 23 12.48 9.43 -2.93
C ILE A 23 13.25 10.60 -2.30
N GLY A 24 13.06 11.84 -2.76
CA GLY A 24 13.75 13.03 -2.19
C GLY A 24 13.31 13.43 -0.76
N GLY A 25 12.18 12.98 -0.25
CA GLY A 25 11.71 13.26 1.12
C GLY A 25 12.55 12.58 2.21
N VAL A 26 13.28 11.53 1.84
CA VAL A 26 14.25 10.84 2.70
C VAL A 26 15.46 11.76 3.03
N TRP A 27 15.83 12.67 2.11
CA TRP A 27 16.99 13.56 2.26
C TRP A 27 16.94 14.45 3.50
N TYR A 28 15.74 14.91 3.89
CA TYR A 28 15.60 15.80 5.04
C TYR A 28 15.83 15.08 6.38
N ILE A 29 15.59 13.77 6.44
CA ILE A 29 15.60 12.99 7.70
C ILE A 29 16.92 12.20 7.86
N THR A 30 17.60 11.80 6.79
CA THR A 30 18.82 10.96 6.86
C THR A 30 20.14 11.71 6.87
N LYS A 31 20.15 13.05 6.77
CA LYS A 31 21.35 13.90 6.67
C LYS A 31 22.41 13.67 7.77
N ASN A 32 22.03 13.11 8.93
CA ASN A 32 22.91 12.95 10.08
C ASN A 32 23.54 11.56 10.27
N ASN A 33 23.23 10.55 9.46
CA ASN A 33 23.85 9.22 9.59
C ASN A 33 24.79 8.93 8.40
N LYS A 34 25.98 9.56 8.43
CA LYS A 34 27.08 9.19 7.54
C LYS A 34 27.64 7.81 7.93
N LYS A 35 27.08 6.73 7.38
CA LYS A 35 27.82 5.47 7.25
C LYS A 35 28.88 5.64 6.15
N GLU A 36 29.99 4.91 6.22
CA GLU A 36 30.95 4.81 5.12
C GLU A 36 30.24 4.26 3.88
N LEU A 37 29.89 5.16 2.96
CA LEU A 37 29.12 4.86 1.76
C LEU A 37 30.09 4.52 0.62
N SER A 38 29.91 3.35 0.02
CA SER A 38 30.76 2.89 -1.08
C SER A 38 30.28 3.47 -2.41
N ASN A 39 31.20 3.91 -3.28
CA ASN A 39 30.92 4.25 -4.69
C ASN A 39 30.65 3.00 -5.54
N ARG A 40 29.86 2.05 -5.01
CA ARG A 40 29.52 0.81 -5.70
C ARG A 40 28.66 1.14 -6.91
N LYS A 41 29.11 0.72 -8.08
CA LYS A 41 28.27 0.69 -9.28
C LYS A 41 27.33 -0.50 -9.15
N LEU A 42 26.02 -0.24 -9.19
CA LEU A 42 25.02 -1.29 -9.36
C LEU A 42 24.88 -1.61 -10.84
N ASP A 43 24.77 -2.89 -11.16
CA ASP A 43 24.34 -3.31 -12.49
C ASP A 43 22.80 -3.18 -12.65
N ASN A 44 22.31 -3.36 -13.87
CA ASN A 44 20.88 -3.21 -14.15
C ASN A 44 20.03 -4.26 -13.42
N GLU A 45 20.54 -5.49 -13.22
CA GLU A 45 19.79 -6.55 -12.54
C GLU A 45 19.66 -6.26 -11.03
N GLU A 46 20.71 -5.74 -10.41
CA GLU A 46 20.66 -5.24 -9.04
C GLU A 46 19.64 -4.09 -8.91
N ILE A 47 19.60 -3.17 -9.87
CA ILE A 47 18.60 -2.08 -9.90
C ILE A 47 17.18 -2.64 -10.04
N LYS A 48 16.94 -3.61 -10.92
CA LYS A 48 15.62 -4.27 -11.08
C LYS A 48 15.18 -4.94 -9.78
N ASN A 49 16.05 -5.74 -9.18
CA ASN A 49 15.78 -6.43 -7.91
C ASN A 49 15.47 -5.45 -6.78
N LEU A 50 16.16 -4.31 -6.77
CA LEU A 50 15.90 -3.22 -5.83
C LEU A 50 14.53 -2.59 -6.06
N LEU A 51 14.16 -2.26 -7.30
CA LEU A 51 12.83 -1.71 -7.61
C LEU A 51 11.70 -2.70 -7.27
N VAL A 52 11.90 -4.00 -7.52
CA VAL A 52 10.98 -5.06 -7.11
C VAL A 52 10.85 -5.11 -5.59
N SER A 53 11.96 -5.01 -4.86
CA SER A 53 11.96 -5.02 -3.38
C SER A 53 11.26 -3.78 -2.83
N ILE A 54 11.55 -2.59 -3.35
CA ILE A 54 10.85 -1.35 -3.00
C ILE A 54 9.35 -1.48 -3.25
N SER A 55 8.97 -1.98 -4.44
CA SER A 55 7.56 -2.19 -4.80
C SER A 55 6.85 -3.09 -3.78
N ASN A 56 7.52 -4.17 -3.35
CA ASN A 56 6.97 -5.11 -2.39
C ASN A 56 6.71 -4.49 -1.01
N GLU A 57 7.62 -3.65 -0.53
CA GLU A 57 7.50 -3.04 0.80
C GLU A 57 6.46 -1.90 0.82
N ILE A 58 6.36 -1.12 -0.27
CA ILE A 58 5.40 -0.01 -0.33
C ILE A 58 3.98 -0.47 -0.72
N HIS A 59 3.83 -1.60 -1.42
CA HIS A 59 2.53 -2.05 -1.95
C HIS A 59 1.45 -2.20 -0.87
N PRO A 60 1.69 -2.87 0.28
CA PRO A 60 0.68 -2.98 1.34
C PRO A 60 0.23 -1.62 1.89
N ILE A 61 1.16 -0.67 2.02
CA ILE A 61 0.87 0.68 2.53
C ILE A 61 -0.01 1.45 1.55
N LEU A 62 0.27 1.33 0.25
CA LEU A 62 -0.52 1.97 -0.80
C LEU A 62 -1.90 1.29 -1.01
N MET A 63 -1.99 -0.02 -0.76
CA MET A 63 -3.26 -0.76 -0.69
C MET A 63 -4.14 -0.27 0.48
N GLU A 64 -3.54 -0.06 1.65
CA GLU A 64 -4.25 0.51 2.82
C GLU A 64 -4.75 1.93 2.51
N PHE A 65 -3.89 2.78 1.95
CA PHE A 65 -4.24 4.16 1.62
C PHE A 65 -5.33 4.25 0.54
N SER A 66 -5.24 3.45 -0.52
CA SER A 66 -6.31 3.39 -1.55
C SER A 66 -7.64 2.91 -0.99
N ASN A 67 -7.63 1.97 -0.03
CA ASN A 67 -8.85 1.56 0.66
C ASN A 67 -9.48 2.72 1.46
N LEU A 68 -8.65 3.51 2.14
CA LEU A 68 -9.10 4.69 2.88
C LEU A 68 -9.69 5.75 1.94
N VAL A 69 -9.01 6.04 0.83
CA VAL A 69 -9.49 7.02 -0.16
C VAL A 69 -10.81 6.56 -0.78
N SER A 70 -10.93 5.28 -1.14
CA SER A 70 -12.15 4.73 -1.74
C SER A 70 -13.33 4.65 -0.77
N SER A 71 -13.10 4.37 0.52
CA SER A 71 -14.17 4.33 1.52
C SER A 71 -14.76 5.71 1.83
N ILE A 72 -13.96 6.77 1.66
CA ILE A 72 -14.38 8.15 1.94
C ILE A 72 -14.99 8.82 0.70
N ASN A 73 -14.57 8.43 -0.51
CA ASN A 73 -15.15 8.89 -1.77
C ASN A 73 -16.49 8.24 -2.12
N ILE A 74 -17.10 7.47 -1.21
CA ILE A 74 -18.49 7.07 -1.34
C ILE A 74 -19.33 8.33 -1.06
N PRO A 75 -20.09 8.87 -2.03
CA PRO A 75 -20.88 10.07 -1.81
C PRO A 75 -21.95 9.76 -0.76
N ILE A 76 -21.74 10.23 0.47
CA ILE A 76 -22.68 10.03 1.58
C ILE A 76 -23.75 11.13 1.58
N ASP A 77 -23.55 12.28 0.92
CA ASP A 77 -24.56 13.31 0.65
C ASP A 77 -23.99 14.41 -0.26
N ASP A 78 -24.83 15.23 -0.92
CA ASP A 78 -24.45 16.41 -1.72
C ASP A 78 -23.68 17.50 -0.91
N ASN A 79 -23.58 17.33 0.41
CA ASN A 79 -22.79 18.16 1.33
C ASN A 79 -21.43 17.54 1.69
N SER A 80 -21.01 16.45 1.04
CA SER A 80 -19.72 15.84 1.29
C SER A 80 -18.60 16.82 0.93
N ILE A 81 -17.83 17.24 1.94
CA ILE A 81 -16.59 17.98 1.77
C ILE A 81 -15.76 17.27 0.69
N GLU A 82 -15.38 17.98 -0.38
CA GLU A 82 -14.55 17.46 -1.46
C GLU A 82 -13.23 16.90 -0.89
N PHE A 83 -13.23 15.61 -0.58
CA PHE A 83 -12.10 14.91 -0.01
C PHE A 83 -10.93 14.83 -0.99
N SER A 84 -11.20 15.04 -2.28
CA SER A 84 -10.23 15.30 -3.32
C SER A 84 -9.24 16.42 -2.97
N ASN A 85 -9.58 17.33 -2.06
CA ASN A 85 -8.70 18.42 -1.66
C ASN A 85 -7.85 18.11 -0.41
N TYR A 86 -8.06 16.98 0.26
CA TYR A 86 -7.44 16.66 1.56
C TYR A 86 -6.63 15.36 1.59
N PHE A 87 -6.64 14.55 0.52
CA PHE A 87 -5.90 13.28 0.50
C PHE A 87 -4.39 13.47 0.73
N GLU A 88 -3.78 14.57 0.28
CA GLU A 88 -2.35 14.85 0.49
C GLU A 88 -2.05 15.15 1.96
N ILE A 89 -2.98 15.86 2.62
CA ILE A 89 -2.92 16.18 4.04
C ILE A 89 -3.07 14.89 4.85
N ILE A 90 -3.96 13.99 4.46
CA ILE A 90 -4.17 12.71 5.13
C ILE A 90 -3.02 11.74 4.89
N PHE A 91 -2.46 11.74 3.68
CA PHE A 91 -1.26 10.96 3.38
C PHE A 91 -0.06 11.42 4.22
N SER A 92 0.11 12.74 4.36
CA SER A 92 1.21 13.34 5.12
C SER A 92 1.02 13.23 6.63
N ASN A 93 -0.16 13.61 7.15
CA ASN A 93 -0.44 13.69 8.58
C ASN A 93 -0.98 12.38 9.15
N GLY A 94 -1.47 11.46 8.31
CA GLY A 94 -1.91 10.12 8.68
C GLY A 94 -0.76 9.09 8.78
N GLY A 95 0.49 9.54 8.66
CA GLY A 95 1.68 8.70 8.82
C GLY A 95 2.00 7.79 7.63
N PHE A 96 1.22 7.81 6.54
CA PHE A 96 1.50 7.01 5.34
C PHE A 96 2.83 7.42 4.67
N LYS A 97 3.09 8.72 4.60
CA LYS A 97 4.37 9.26 4.13
C LYS A 97 5.56 8.68 4.91
N ASP A 98 5.47 8.68 6.25
CA ASP A 98 6.54 8.19 7.12
C ASP A 98 6.72 6.67 7.02
N LYS A 99 5.61 5.91 6.90
CA LYS A 99 5.64 4.46 6.66
C LYS A 99 6.38 4.14 5.35
N ILE A 100 6.09 4.87 4.28
CA ILE A 100 6.70 4.68 2.96
C ILE A 100 8.19 5.03 2.97
N VAL A 101 8.54 6.17 3.57
CA VAL A 101 9.95 6.60 3.74
C VAL A 101 10.74 5.54 4.51
N ARG A 102 10.16 4.96 5.56
CA ARG A 102 10.79 3.90 6.35
C ARG A 102 10.98 2.62 5.52
N ALA A 103 9.93 2.17 4.84
CA ALA A 103 9.96 0.98 3.99
C ALA A 103 11.04 1.08 2.89
N GLN A 104 11.13 2.24 2.22
CA GLN A 104 12.16 2.49 1.22
C GLN A 104 13.56 2.50 1.83
N LYS A 105 13.71 3.16 2.98
CA LYS A 105 15.00 3.24 3.67
C LYS A 105 15.50 1.87 4.12
N GLU A 106 14.63 1.01 4.63
CA GLU A 106 15.00 -0.36 5.03
C GLU A 106 15.58 -1.16 3.86
N VAL A 107 15.02 -1.01 2.66
CA VAL A 107 15.53 -1.68 1.46
C VAL A 107 16.86 -1.08 0.99
N ILE A 108 17.01 0.26 1.02
CA ILE A 108 18.21 0.97 0.56
C ILE A 108 19.38 0.81 1.54
N ASP A 109 19.13 0.87 2.85
CA ASP A 109 20.15 0.75 3.90
C ASP A 109 20.86 -0.63 3.84
N ASN A 110 20.17 -1.67 3.36
CA ASN A 110 20.74 -3.00 3.14
C ASN A 110 21.81 -3.05 2.04
N LEU A 111 21.89 -2.03 1.18
CA LEU A 111 22.78 -1.99 0.02
C LEU A 111 24.01 -1.09 0.19
N ALA A 112 24.10 -0.32 1.29
CA ALA A 112 25.22 0.57 1.60
C ALA A 112 25.58 1.55 0.46
N ILE A 113 24.57 2.00 -0.29
CA ILE A 113 24.69 2.97 -1.39
C ILE A 113 23.98 4.26 -0.99
N ASP A 114 24.57 5.39 -1.35
CA ASP A 114 23.94 6.67 -1.12
C ASP A 114 22.82 6.92 -2.14
N GLN A 115 21.77 7.56 -1.66
CA GLN A 115 20.55 7.75 -2.42
C GLN A 115 20.74 8.62 -3.67
N GLU A 116 21.64 9.62 -3.61
CA GLU A 116 21.93 10.48 -4.76
C GLU A 116 22.60 9.70 -5.89
N ASN A 117 23.53 8.81 -5.56
CA ASN A 117 24.13 7.90 -6.52
C ASN A 117 23.11 6.88 -7.02
N PHE A 118 22.21 6.36 -6.16
CA PHE A 118 21.15 5.47 -6.62
C PHE A 118 20.23 6.15 -7.64
N GLU A 119 19.79 7.38 -7.41
CA GLU A 119 18.96 8.12 -8.37
C GLU A 119 19.67 8.34 -9.70
N LYS A 120 20.96 8.69 -9.68
CA LYS A 120 21.78 8.84 -10.90
C LYS A 120 21.95 7.52 -11.65
N LEU A 121 22.17 6.42 -10.93
CA LEU A 121 22.28 5.08 -11.48
C LEU A 121 20.96 4.64 -12.10
N LEU A 122 19.84 4.81 -11.38
CA LEU A 122 18.49 4.50 -11.85
C LEU A 122 18.14 5.31 -13.10
N TYR A 123 18.41 6.61 -13.10
CA TYR A 123 18.19 7.48 -14.26
C TYR A 123 19.00 7.04 -15.47
N SER A 124 20.26 6.62 -15.26
CA SER A 124 21.12 6.11 -16.33
C SER A 124 20.61 4.76 -16.86
N ALA A 125 20.22 3.85 -15.97
CA ALA A 125 19.68 2.54 -16.32
C ALA A 125 18.36 2.64 -17.10
N CYS A 126 17.44 3.55 -16.70
CA CYS A 126 16.17 3.78 -17.41
C CYS A 126 16.35 4.22 -18.87
N LYS A 127 17.52 4.74 -19.27
CA LYS A 127 17.79 5.14 -20.67
C LYS A 127 18.16 3.97 -21.56
N VAL A 128 18.63 2.87 -20.98
CA VAL A 128 19.24 1.75 -21.70
C VAL A 128 18.55 0.41 -21.43
N ASP A 129 17.72 0.33 -20.39
CA ASP A 129 17.00 -0.87 -19.99
C ASP A 129 15.50 -0.56 -19.84
N GLU A 130 14.71 -1.14 -20.76
CA GLU A 130 13.26 -0.93 -20.81
C GLU A 130 12.55 -1.51 -19.58
N GLU A 131 13.03 -2.63 -19.04
CA GLU A 131 12.42 -3.26 -17.87
C GLU A 131 12.62 -2.40 -16.62
N VAL A 132 13.82 -1.82 -16.44
CA VAL A 132 14.08 -0.85 -15.37
C VAL A 132 13.14 0.36 -15.49
N LEU A 133 12.96 0.89 -16.71
CA LEU A 133 12.04 2.00 -16.97
C LEU A 133 10.59 1.62 -16.62
N MET A 134 10.13 0.44 -17.04
CA MET A 134 8.77 -0.03 -16.79
C MET A 134 8.50 -0.30 -15.31
N LEU A 135 9.47 -0.83 -14.57
CA LEU A 135 9.39 -0.98 -13.12
C LEU A 135 9.25 0.37 -12.43
N LYS A 136 10.08 1.35 -12.81
CA LYS A 136 10.04 2.70 -12.25
C LYS A 136 8.70 3.40 -12.54
N LEU A 137 8.22 3.35 -13.78
CA LEU A 137 6.91 3.90 -14.16
C LEU A 137 5.75 3.19 -13.48
N GLY A 138 5.87 1.88 -13.27
CA GLY A 138 4.87 1.09 -12.56
C GLY A 138 4.79 1.43 -11.07
N ILE A 139 5.93 1.66 -10.41
CA ILE A 139 5.96 2.20 -9.04
C ILE A 139 5.27 3.56 -9.00
N ASP A 140 5.60 4.48 -9.91
CA ASP A 140 4.95 5.79 -10.00
C ASP A 140 3.43 5.67 -10.15
N ARG A 141 2.98 4.71 -10.96
CA ARG A 141 1.56 4.41 -11.15
C ARG A 141 0.91 3.83 -9.89
N MET A 142 1.61 3.01 -9.10
CA MET A 142 1.09 2.53 -7.81
C MET A 142 0.71 3.68 -6.88
N TYR A 143 1.57 4.70 -6.78
CA TYR A 143 1.25 5.90 -6.01
C TYR A 143 0.00 6.60 -6.55
N GLN A 144 -0.02 6.89 -7.86
CA GLN A 144 -1.14 7.60 -8.48
C GLN A 144 -2.48 6.86 -8.33
N ASP A 145 -2.48 5.54 -8.54
CA ASP A 145 -3.66 4.70 -8.34
C ASP A 145 -4.13 4.83 -6.88
N SER A 146 -3.19 4.83 -5.92
CA SER A 146 -3.57 4.92 -4.51
C SER A 146 -4.25 6.22 -4.12
N PHE A 147 -3.77 7.35 -4.65
CA PHE A 147 -4.39 8.67 -4.45
C PHE A 147 -5.75 8.81 -5.12
N LYS A 148 -6.06 7.96 -6.11
CA LYS A 148 -7.37 7.88 -6.76
C LYS A 148 -8.32 6.90 -6.06
N GLY A 149 -7.89 6.25 -4.99
CA GLY A 149 -8.64 5.17 -4.35
C GLY A 149 -8.70 3.89 -5.19
N VAL A 150 -7.83 3.74 -6.18
CA VAL A 150 -7.71 2.53 -7.00
C VAL A 150 -6.61 1.66 -6.39
N TYR A 151 -6.89 0.37 -6.19
CA TYR A 151 -5.88 -0.54 -5.66
C TYR A 151 -4.68 -0.67 -6.62
N PRO A 152 -3.46 -0.34 -6.16
CA PRO A 152 -2.26 -0.36 -7.00
C PRO A 152 -1.88 -1.78 -7.44
N LEU A 153 -1.42 -1.93 -8.68
CA LEU A 153 -0.84 -3.18 -9.19
C LEU A 153 0.67 -3.19 -8.99
N LEU A 154 1.20 -4.32 -8.51
CA LEU A 154 2.64 -4.57 -8.56
C LEU A 154 3.14 -4.58 -10.03
N PRO A 155 4.23 -3.86 -10.33
CA PRO A 155 4.59 -3.51 -11.70
C PRO A 155 5.14 -4.71 -12.51
N TYR A 156 5.74 -5.69 -11.83
CA TYR A 156 6.37 -6.87 -12.43
C TYR A 156 5.45 -8.08 -12.57
N PHE A 157 4.22 -8.02 -12.04
CA PHE A 157 3.22 -9.07 -12.25
C PHE A 157 2.37 -8.86 -13.51
N GLY A 158 2.50 -7.70 -14.16
CA GLY A 158 1.88 -7.41 -15.45
C GLY A 158 0.38 -7.18 -15.38
N LEU A 159 -0.28 -7.30 -16.54
CA LEU A 159 -1.73 -7.14 -16.70
C LEU A 159 -2.46 -8.48 -16.54
N LYS A 160 -3.80 -8.44 -16.50
CA LYS A 160 -4.66 -9.62 -16.22
C LYS A 160 -4.31 -10.85 -17.05
N ALA A 161 -4.10 -10.70 -18.35
CA ALA A 161 -3.81 -11.82 -19.24
C ALA A 161 -2.51 -12.56 -18.85
N ASP A 162 -1.45 -11.81 -18.52
CA ASP A 162 -0.16 -12.36 -18.14
C ASP A 162 -0.22 -12.98 -16.75
N PHE A 163 -0.88 -12.30 -15.81
CA PHE A 163 -1.06 -12.79 -14.45
C PHE A 163 -1.85 -14.10 -14.42
N SER A 164 -3.00 -14.16 -15.09
CA SER A 164 -3.83 -15.37 -15.14
C SER A 164 -3.14 -16.53 -15.86
N LYS A 165 -2.26 -16.26 -16.83
CA LYS A 165 -1.46 -17.31 -17.49
C LYS A 165 -0.37 -17.86 -16.58
N LYS A 166 0.33 -16.98 -15.85
CA LYS A 166 1.42 -17.37 -14.95
C LYS A 166 0.92 -17.99 -13.63
N TYR A 167 -0.24 -17.53 -13.16
CA TYR A 167 -0.85 -17.91 -11.88
C TYR A 167 -2.31 -18.35 -12.07
N PRO A 168 -2.56 -19.47 -12.78
CA PRO A 168 -3.93 -19.89 -13.14
C PRO A 168 -4.83 -20.19 -11.93
N ASN A 169 -4.23 -20.50 -10.77
CA ASN A 169 -4.97 -20.81 -9.55
C ASN A 169 -5.52 -19.55 -8.84
N PHE A 170 -5.03 -18.36 -9.16
CA PHE A 170 -5.51 -17.10 -8.59
C PHE A 170 -6.71 -16.57 -9.37
N THR A 171 -7.79 -17.35 -9.41
CA THR A 171 -9.08 -16.92 -10.01
C THR A 171 -9.83 -15.97 -9.07
N GLN A 172 -10.85 -15.29 -9.59
CA GLN A 172 -11.72 -14.42 -8.78
C GLN A 172 -12.34 -15.17 -7.59
N ASP A 173 -12.90 -16.36 -7.83
CA ASP A 173 -13.50 -17.18 -6.78
C ASP A 173 -12.47 -17.65 -5.75
N HIS A 174 -11.25 -18.01 -6.19
CA HIS A 174 -10.17 -18.33 -5.27
C HIS A 174 -9.85 -17.16 -4.35
N VAL A 175 -9.74 -15.95 -4.91
CA VAL A 175 -9.44 -14.74 -4.16
C VAL A 175 -10.58 -14.40 -3.18
N LEU A 176 -11.84 -14.47 -3.59
CA LEU A 176 -12.98 -14.24 -2.69
C LEU A 176 -13.03 -15.25 -1.55
N ARG A 177 -12.76 -16.53 -1.84
CA ARG A 177 -12.69 -17.59 -0.82
C ARG A 177 -11.58 -17.32 0.19
N ARG A 178 -10.37 -17.01 -0.27
CA ARG A 178 -9.23 -16.68 0.60
C ARG A 178 -9.49 -15.40 1.43
N LEU A 179 -10.19 -14.42 0.86
CA LEU A 179 -10.61 -13.23 1.60
C LEU A 179 -11.56 -13.57 2.75
N ARG A 180 -12.53 -14.48 2.51
CA ARG A 180 -13.43 -14.97 3.57
C ARG A 180 -12.67 -15.73 4.66
N GLU A 181 -11.78 -16.65 4.28
CA GLU A 181 -10.92 -17.39 5.24
C GLU A 181 -10.12 -16.41 6.13
N LEU A 182 -9.57 -15.35 5.52
CA LEU A 182 -8.85 -14.29 6.26
C LEU A 182 -9.75 -13.52 7.22
N ASN A 183 -10.95 -13.16 6.79
CA ASN A 183 -11.92 -12.48 7.65
C ASN A 183 -12.33 -13.37 8.84
N ASP A 184 -12.59 -14.66 8.60
CA ASP A 184 -12.94 -15.62 9.64
C ASP A 184 -11.83 -15.76 10.70
N GLU A 185 -10.55 -15.85 10.26
CA GLU A 185 -9.41 -15.91 11.17
C GLU A 185 -9.22 -14.59 11.94
N LYS A 186 -9.45 -13.44 11.32
CA LYS A 186 -9.41 -12.14 12.00
C LYS A 186 -10.51 -12.03 13.05
N GLU A 187 -11.72 -12.50 12.77
CA GLU A 187 -12.83 -12.52 13.73
C GLU A 187 -12.55 -13.41 14.93
N LYS A 188 -11.98 -14.60 14.71
CA LYS A 188 -11.55 -15.51 15.79
C LYS A 188 -10.54 -14.83 16.70
N GLY A 189 -9.52 -14.20 16.11
CA GLY A 189 -8.52 -13.47 16.86
C GLY A 189 -9.10 -12.27 17.61
N PHE A 190 -9.95 -11.48 16.95
CA PHE A 190 -10.60 -10.33 17.59
C PHE A 190 -11.46 -10.76 18.79
N LYS A 191 -12.24 -11.85 18.68
CA LYS A 191 -12.96 -12.44 19.82
C LYS A 191 -12.03 -12.80 20.99
N ALA A 192 -10.82 -13.27 20.72
CA ALA A 192 -9.84 -13.56 21.76
C ALA A 192 -9.33 -12.28 22.45
N ILE A 193 -9.09 -11.20 21.71
CA ILE A 193 -8.70 -9.89 22.28
C ILE A 193 -9.79 -9.36 23.19
N VAL A 194 -11.04 -9.36 22.73
CA VAL A 194 -12.15 -8.82 23.54
C VAL A 194 -12.31 -9.61 24.84
N LYS A 195 -12.13 -10.94 24.80
CA LYS A 195 -12.08 -11.77 26.02
C LYS A 195 -10.91 -11.44 26.94
N GLU A 196 -9.73 -11.18 26.39
CA GLU A 196 -8.50 -10.89 27.14
C GLU A 196 -8.55 -9.50 27.80
N VAL A 197 -9.02 -8.51 27.05
CA VAL A 197 -8.98 -7.09 27.42
C VAL A 197 -10.23 -6.67 28.19
N GLY A 198 -11.36 -7.37 28.00
CA GLY A 198 -12.65 -7.04 28.60
C GLY A 198 -13.24 -5.77 27.98
N ASP A 199 -13.51 -4.77 28.81
CA ASP A 199 -14.16 -3.52 28.40
C ASP A 199 -13.26 -2.69 27.47
N LEU A 200 -13.50 -2.81 26.16
CA LEU A 200 -12.77 -2.09 25.10
C LEU A 200 -12.80 -0.57 25.27
N SER A 201 -13.84 0.00 25.93
CA SER A 201 -13.96 1.44 26.11
C SER A 201 -12.83 2.04 26.96
N ARG A 202 -12.22 1.23 27.82
CA ARG A 202 -11.06 1.62 28.65
C ARG A 202 -9.75 1.60 27.88
N HIS A 203 -9.75 1.00 26.70
CA HIS A 203 -8.59 0.78 25.86
C HIS A 203 -8.62 1.61 24.59
N VAL A 204 -9.48 2.63 24.54
CA VAL A 204 -9.55 3.60 23.46
C VAL A 204 -9.47 5.02 24.03
N LYS A 205 -8.99 5.97 23.22
CA LYS A 205 -8.91 7.39 23.55
C LYS A 205 -9.55 8.21 22.44
N GLU A 206 -10.27 9.25 22.80
CA GLU A 206 -10.74 10.23 21.82
C GLU A 206 -9.55 11.02 21.25
N HIS A 207 -9.51 11.15 19.94
CA HIS A 207 -8.53 11.93 19.21
C HIS A 207 -9.25 13.00 18.39
N PRO A 208 -8.84 14.27 18.50
CA PRO A 208 -9.56 15.40 17.91
C PRO A 208 -9.72 15.33 16.38
N ILE A 209 -8.87 14.56 15.71
CA ILE A 209 -8.87 14.42 14.24
C ILE A 209 -9.30 13.01 13.80
N SER A 210 -9.00 11.99 14.61
CA SER A 210 -9.11 10.57 14.19
C SER A 210 -10.30 9.87 14.85
N GLY A 211 -11.11 10.60 15.63
CA GLY A 211 -12.23 10.06 16.35
C GLY A 211 -11.77 9.23 17.55
N VAL A 212 -11.70 7.91 17.40
CA VAL A 212 -11.36 6.99 18.48
C VAL A 212 -10.10 6.20 18.11
N ILE A 213 -9.05 6.33 18.92
CA ILE A 213 -7.78 5.63 18.70
C ILE A 213 -7.60 4.54 19.77
N PRO A 214 -7.24 3.30 19.39
CA PRO A 214 -6.86 2.27 20.35
C PRO A 214 -5.61 2.66 21.15
N SER A 215 -5.59 2.27 22.43
CA SER A 215 -4.39 2.33 23.26
C SER A 215 -3.26 1.54 22.62
N GLU A 216 -2.01 1.93 22.86
CA GLU A 216 -0.83 1.27 22.30
C GLU A 216 -0.84 -0.25 22.50
N LYS A 217 -1.20 -0.70 23.72
CA LYS A 217 -1.35 -2.13 24.04
C LYS A 217 -2.39 -2.82 23.15
N LEU A 218 -3.54 -2.19 22.94
CA LEU A 218 -4.60 -2.74 22.08
C LEU A 218 -4.17 -2.73 20.61
N SER A 219 -3.51 -1.67 20.14
CA SER A 219 -2.97 -1.57 18.78
C SER A 219 -1.97 -2.68 18.47
N ILE A 220 -1.01 -2.92 19.38
CA ILE A 220 -0.02 -4.00 19.24
C ILE A 220 -0.74 -5.35 19.14
N ARG A 221 -1.73 -5.59 20.00
CA ARG A 221 -2.46 -6.86 20.00
C ARG A 221 -3.27 -7.08 18.72
N LEU A 222 -3.92 -6.03 18.21
CA LEU A 222 -4.64 -6.07 16.93
C LEU A 222 -3.68 -6.34 15.77
N GLU A 223 -2.48 -5.75 15.78
CA GLU A 223 -1.46 -5.98 14.76
C GLU A 223 -0.94 -7.42 14.79
N GLU A 224 -0.65 -7.96 15.98
CA GLU A 224 -0.21 -9.34 16.16
C GLU A 224 -1.24 -10.34 15.64
N ILE A 225 -2.51 -10.12 15.95
CA ILE A 225 -3.58 -10.98 15.46
C ILE A 225 -3.74 -10.87 13.96
N ASN A 226 -3.70 -9.67 13.38
CA ASN A 226 -3.74 -9.53 11.93
C ASN A 226 -2.61 -10.33 11.27
N LYS A 227 -1.38 -10.26 11.81
CA LYS A 227 -0.23 -11.06 11.33
C LYS A 227 -0.47 -12.56 11.50
N GLN A 228 -1.02 -13.00 12.63
CA GLN A 228 -1.33 -14.42 12.86
C GLN A 228 -2.39 -14.94 11.88
N SER A 229 -3.47 -14.18 11.65
CA SER A 229 -4.50 -14.53 10.67
C SER A 229 -3.92 -14.62 9.26
N GLU A 230 -3.09 -13.66 8.87
CA GLU A 230 -2.39 -13.70 7.58
C GLU A 230 -1.48 -14.94 7.45
N ASN A 231 -0.68 -15.25 8.48
CA ASN A 231 0.21 -16.42 8.48
C ASN A 231 -0.56 -17.75 8.50
N THR A 232 -1.81 -17.76 8.98
CA THR A 232 -2.66 -18.95 8.97
C THR A 232 -3.24 -19.22 7.59
N VAL A 233 -3.60 -18.16 6.87
CA VAL A 233 -4.26 -18.26 5.55
C VAL A 233 -3.25 -18.35 4.41
N PHE A 234 -2.13 -17.63 4.53
CA PHE A 234 -1.10 -17.55 3.51
C PHE A 234 0.12 -18.38 3.90
N GLU A 235 0.50 -19.30 3.01
CA GLU A 235 1.61 -20.24 3.20
C GLU A 235 2.99 -19.55 3.11
N SER A 236 3.05 -18.39 2.46
CA SER A 236 4.29 -17.65 2.27
C SER A 236 4.05 -16.15 2.01
N ILE A 237 5.12 -15.36 2.16
CA ILE A 237 5.13 -13.93 1.80
C ILE A 237 4.79 -13.75 0.31
N GLU A 238 5.27 -14.65 -0.55
CA GLU A 238 4.93 -14.63 -1.98
C GLU A 238 3.44 -14.87 -2.21
N SER A 239 2.84 -15.85 -1.52
CA SER A 239 1.40 -16.10 -1.60
C SER A 239 0.57 -14.87 -1.19
N LYS A 240 1.00 -14.18 -0.13
CA LYS A 240 0.36 -12.93 0.32
C LYS A 240 0.47 -11.83 -0.74
N ARG A 241 1.64 -11.68 -1.37
CA ARG A 241 1.89 -10.69 -2.44
C ARG A 241 1.04 -10.97 -3.68
N LEU A 242 1.00 -12.22 -4.13
CA LEU A 242 0.16 -12.66 -5.26
C LEU A 242 -1.32 -12.41 -4.97
N PHE A 243 -1.77 -12.74 -3.76
CA PHE A 243 -3.14 -12.49 -3.33
C PHE A 243 -3.47 -10.99 -3.33
N SER A 244 -2.60 -10.15 -2.76
CA SER A 244 -2.77 -8.69 -2.75
C SER A 244 -2.83 -8.10 -4.16
N HIS A 245 -1.95 -8.55 -5.07
CA HIS A 245 -2.01 -8.17 -6.48
C HIS A 245 -3.31 -8.62 -7.16
N ALA A 246 -3.75 -9.86 -6.91
CA ALA A 246 -4.98 -10.39 -7.49
C ALA A 246 -6.22 -9.61 -7.00
N ILE A 247 -6.27 -9.22 -5.71
CA ILE A 247 -7.30 -8.32 -5.18
C ILE A 247 -7.29 -7.01 -5.95
N ALA A 248 -6.12 -6.38 -6.13
CA ALA A 248 -6.01 -5.13 -6.86
C ALA A 248 -6.51 -5.29 -8.31
N LEU A 249 -6.06 -6.34 -8.99
CA LEU A 249 -6.40 -6.66 -10.36
C LEU A 249 -7.91 -6.83 -10.55
N TYR A 250 -8.54 -7.71 -9.78
CA TYR A 250 -9.95 -8.03 -9.93
C TYR A 250 -10.88 -6.96 -9.38
N SER A 251 -10.45 -6.13 -8.44
CA SER A 251 -11.23 -4.97 -7.98
C SER A 251 -11.49 -3.91 -9.06
N ARG A 252 -10.82 -4.01 -10.21
CA ARG A 252 -11.13 -3.19 -11.40
C ARG A 252 -12.38 -3.69 -12.14
N GLU A 253 -12.89 -4.86 -11.80
CA GLU A 253 -14.07 -5.48 -12.42
C GLU A 253 -15.28 -5.30 -11.50
N VAL A 254 -16.37 -4.77 -12.05
CA VAL A 254 -17.58 -4.37 -11.30
C VAL A 254 -18.16 -5.52 -10.49
N GLU A 255 -18.27 -6.71 -11.09
CA GLU A 255 -18.86 -7.88 -10.43
C GLU A 255 -18.03 -8.34 -9.22
N PHE A 256 -16.70 -8.40 -9.38
CA PHE A 256 -15.81 -8.77 -8.29
C PHE A 256 -15.80 -7.72 -7.19
N ALA A 257 -15.77 -6.43 -7.56
CA ALA A 257 -15.80 -5.33 -6.62
C ALA A 257 -17.05 -5.38 -5.72
N GLU A 258 -18.24 -5.67 -6.27
CA GLU A 258 -19.46 -5.77 -5.46
C GLU A 258 -19.44 -7.01 -4.56
N LYS A 259 -18.99 -8.18 -5.06
CA LYS A 259 -18.83 -9.38 -4.22
C LYS A 259 -17.87 -9.16 -3.06
N LYS A 260 -16.73 -8.51 -3.31
CA LYS A 260 -15.77 -8.10 -2.28
C LYS A 260 -16.40 -7.15 -1.27
N ARG A 261 -17.14 -6.14 -1.73
CA ARG A 261 -17.82 -5.17 -0.86
C ARG A 261 -18.83 -5.83 0.09
N ILE A 262 -19.57 -6.84 -0.38
CA ILE A 262 -20.49 -7.63 0.44
C ILE A 262 -19.71 -8.36 1.54
N LEU A 263 -18.62 -9.06 1.20
CA LEU A 263 -17.77 -9.76 2.18
C LEU A 263 -17.18 -8.80 3.23
N GLU A 264 -16.77 -7.60 2.80
CA GLU A 264 -16.24 -6.59 3.71
C GLU A 264 -17.31 -6.06 4.66
N ARG A 265 -18.53 -5.84 4.18
CA ARG A 265 -19.67 -5.45 5.02
C ARG A 265 -20.01 -6.53 6.04
N GLU A 266 -20.13 -7.79 5.59
CA GLU A 266 -20.40 -8.93 6.47
C GLU A 266 -19.34 -9.02 7.58
N HIS A 267 -18.06 -8.86 7.24
CA HIS A 267 -16.98 -8.86 8.22
C HIS A 267 -17.09 -7.69 9.20
N CYS A 268 -17.36 -6.47 8.73
CA CYS A 268 -17.58 -5.31 9.60
C CYS A 268 -18.74 -5.54 10.57
N ASP A 269 -19.88 -6.06 10.08
CA ASP A 269 -21.05 -6.37 10.90
C ASP A 269 -20.72 -7.43 11.96
N ASN A 270 -19.95 -8.46 11.61
CA ASN A 270 -19.49 -9.48 12.56
C ASN A 270 -18.59 -8.89 13.65
N ILE A 271 -17.63 -8.03 13.29
CA ILE A 271 -16.77 -7.33 14.25
C ILE A 271 -17.60 -6.45 15.18
N LEU A 272 -18.56 -5.67 14.65
CA LEU A 272 -19.47 -4.87 15.46
C LEU A 272 -20.31 -5.72 16.41
N ASN A 273 -20.84 -6.85 15.94
CA ASN A 273 -21.56 -7.80 16.79
C ASN A 273 -20.68 -8.38 17.90
N ILE A 274 -19.40 -8.64 17.64
CA ILE A 274 -18.46 -9.06 18.70
C ILE A 274 -18.32 -7.95 19.75
N ILE A 275 -18.17 -6.69 19.34
CA ILE A 275 -18.06 -5.55 20.27
C ILE A 275 -19.34 -5.40 21.11
N LEU A 276 -20.52 -5.46 20.47
CA LEU A 276 -21.81 -5.24 21.13
C LEU A 276 -22.18 -6.35 22.12
N ASN A 277 -21.84 -7.60 21.81
CA ASN A 277 -22.17 -8.77 22.64
C ASN A 277 -21.22 -9.00 23.83
N TYR A 278 -20.14 -8.22 23.94
CA TYR A 278 -19.17 -8.29 25.05
C TYR A 278 -19.30 -7.14 26.05
N LYS A 279 -20.47 -6.50 26.10
CA LYS A 279 -20.84 -5.53 27.14
C LYS A 279 -21.23 -6.20 28.45
#